data_AF-A0A955XGM3-F1
#
_entry.id   AF-A0A955XGM3-F1
#
_cell.length_a   1.000
_cell.length_b   1.000
_cell.length_c   1.000
_cell.angle_alpha   90.00
_cell.angle_beta   90.00
_cell.angle_gamma   90.00
#
_symmetry.space_group_name_H-M   'P 1'
#
loop_
_entity.id
_entity.type
_entity.pdbx_description
1 polymer ?
#
loop_
_entity_poly.entity_id
_entity_poly.type
_entity_poly.pdbx_seq_one_letter_code
_entity_poly.pdbx_strand_id
1 'polypeptide(L)'
;MSTKKLLTTKEACQLLGVKPATLYTYVSRGLIRGVEGEDRRQRRYLAEDVSRVRARAEARRGHQAVAVGALRFGDPVLDTELCEAGPERLTYRGRDVVALVEAGSPFEAVAELLWDAPALGAPWPWP
;
A
#
# COMPACT_ATOMS: atom_id res chain seq x y z
N MET A 1 -3.78 -15.87 31.65
CA MET A 1 -3.11 -14.58 31.36
C MET A 1 -2.15 -14.82 30.20
N SER A 2 -2.27 -14.11 29.07
CA SER A 2 -1.39 -14.38 27.92
C SER A 2 -0.03 -13.71 28.13
N THR A 3 1.03 -14.50 28.26
CA THR A 3 2.38 -14.02 28.57
C THR A 3 2.94 -13.25 27.38
N LYS A 4 3.09 -11.92 27.51
CA LYS A 4 3.65 -11.08 26.46
C LYS A 4 5.11 -11.45 26.19
N LYS A 5 5.33 -12.29 25.16
CA LYS A 5 6.69 -12.72 24.76
C LYS A 5 7.48 -11.51 24.27
N LEU A 6 8.64 -11.30 24.87
CA LEU A 6 9.58 -10.24 24.53
C LEU A 6 10.79 -10.81 23.79
N LEU A 7 11.20 -10.12 22.73
CA LEU A 7 12.31 -10.49 21.85
C LEU A 7 13.46 -9.49 22.00
N THR A 8 14.69 -9.96 21.93
CA THR A 8 15.89 -9.11 21.74
C THR A 8 15.93 -8.50 20.34
N THR A 9 16.79 -7.50 20.14
CA THR A 9 17.11 -6.95 18.81
C THR A 9 17.51 -8.04 17.82
N LYS A 10 18.31 -9.03 18.25
CA LYS A 10 18.80 -10.12 17.38
C LYS A 10 17.65 -11.02 16.92
N GLU A 11 16.81 -11.48 17.85
CA GLU A 11 15.65 -12.34 17.54
C GLU A 11 14.62 -11.61 16.67
N ALA A 12 14.33 -10.34 16.97
CA ALA A 12 13.41 -9.53 16.17
C ALA A 12 13.93 -9.29 14.74
N CYS A 13 15.23 -9.01 14.57
CA CYS A 13 15.86 -8.90 13.25
C CYS A 13 15.82 -10.23 12.49
N GLN A 14 16.12 -11.36 13.16
CA GLN A 14 16.12 -12.69 12.56
C GLN A 14 14.72 -13.13 12.11
N LEU A 15 13.69 -12.86 12.91
CA LEU A 15 12.29 -13.17 12.57
C LEU A 15 11.73 -12.29 11.43
N LEU A 16 12.21 -11.05 11.31
CA LEU A 16 11.80 -10.13 10.23
C LEU A 16 12.64 -10.30 8.95
N GLY A 17 13.84 -10.89 9.04
CA GLY A 17 14.81 -10.95 7.95
C GLY A 17 15.44 -9.59 7.61
N VAL A 18 15.58 -8.69 8.58
CA VAL A 18 16.05 -7.29 8.35
C VAL A 18 17.25 -6.90 9.21
N LYS A 19 17.94 -5.83 8.81
CA LYS A 19 19.04 -5.22 9.58
C LYS A 19 18.49 -4.41 10.78
N PRO A 20 19.26 -4.22 11.87
CA PRO A 20 18.83 -3.45 13.05
C PRO A 20 18.34 -2.02 12.74
N ALA A 21 18.92 -1.33 11.76
CA ALA A 21 18.47 -0.02 11.32
C ALA A 21 17.00 -0.02 10.83
N THR A 22 16.59 -1.07 10.12
CA THR A 22 15.20 -1.26 9.66
C THR A 22 14.27 -1.57 10.83
N LEU A 23 14.71 -2.39 11.80
CA LEU A 23 13.96 -2.63 13.03
C LEU A 23 13.74 -1.32 13.82
N TYR A 24 14.77 -0.49 13.98
CA TYR A 24 14.62 0.83 14.62
C TYR A 24 13.68 1.76 13.85
N THR A 25 13.62 1.66 12.52
CA THR A 25 12.65 2.41 11.71
C THR A 25 11.21 1.98 11.98
N TYR A 26 10.95 0.69 12.20
CA TYR A 26 9.61 0.23 12.60
C TYR A 26 9.25 0.66 14.02
N VAL A 27 10.22 0.78 14.91
CA VAL A 27 10.03 1.23 16.30
C VAL A 27 9.77 2.73 16.36
N SER A 28 10.54 3.56 15.65
CA SER A 28 10.34 5.02 15.62
C SER A 28 9.03 5.42 14.93
N ARG A 29 8.54 4.61 13.99
CA ARG A 29 7.21 4.77 13.36
C ARG A 29 6.07 4.13 14.16
N GLY A 30 6.31 3.67 15.39
CA GLY A 30 5.28 3.10 16.28
C GLY A 30 4.71 1.74 15.85
N LEU A 31 5.26 1.09 14.83
CA LEU A 31 4.76 -0.19 14.30
C LEU A 31 5.13 -1.38 15.20
N ILE A 32 6.25 -1.26 15.92
CA ILE A 32 6.74 -2.22 16.91
C ILE A 32 7.03 -1.49 18.21
N ARG A 33 6.34 -1.85 19.29
CA ARG A 33 6.62 -1.31 20.62
C ARG A 33 7.92 -1.93 21.16
N GLY A 34 8.88 -1.06 21.43
CA GLY A 34 10.05 -1.38 22.24
C GLY A 34 9.76 -1.08 23.72
N VAL A 35 10.06 -2.03 24.60
CA VAL A 35 10.10 -1.84 26.06
C VAL A 35 11.56 -1.89 26.54
N GLU A 36 11.85 -1.25 27.66
CA GLU A 36 13.14 -1.44 28.33
C GLU A 36 13.24 -2.88 28.83
N GLY A 37 14.38 -3.55 28.60
CA GLY A 37 14.67 -4.82 29.25
C GLY A 37 15.06 -4.61 30.71
N GLU A 38 15.04 -5.69 31.49
CA GLU A 38 15.51 -5.70 32.90
C GLU A 38 16.93 -5.10 33.01
N ASP A 39 17.81 -5.44 32.07
CA ASP A 39 19.03 -4.67 31.80
C ASP A 39 18.74 -3.46 30.92
N ARG A 40 18.88 -2.27 31.51
CA ARG A 40 18.69 -0.93 30.90
C ARG A 40 19.47 -0.68 29.59
N ARG A 41 20.44 -1.54 29.26
CA ARG A 41 21.24 -1.51 28.03
C ARG A 41 20.60 -2.24 26.83
N GLN A 42 19.56 -3.05 27.02
CA GLN A 42 18.95 -3.83 25.94
C GLN A 42 17.45 -3.58 25.80
N ARG A 43 17.04 -2.93 24.70
CA ARG A 43 15.63 -2.84 24.31
C ARG A 43 15.09 -4.23 23.97
N ARG A 44 13.87 -4.49 24.41
CA ARG A 44 13.08 -5.68 24.08
C ARG A 44 11.88 -5.28 23.23
N TYR A 45 11.39 -6.18 22.40
CA TYR A 45 10.32 -5.93 21.44
C TYR A 45 9.18 -6.92 21.63
N LEU A 46 7.93 -6.45 21.55
CA LEU A 46 6.77 -7.32 21.66
C LEU A 46 6.68 -8.27 20.46
N ALA A 47 6.71 -9.58 20.71
CA ALA A 47 6.66 -10.61 19.67
C ALA A 47 5.39 -10.52 18.81
N GLU A 48 4.26 -10.08 19.39
CA GLU A 48 3.01 -9.81 18.68
C GLU A 48 3.18 -8.72 17.60
N ASP A 49 3.88 -7.62 17.91
CA ASP A 49 4.08 -6.53 16.96
C ASP A 49 5.07 -6.93 15.86
N VAL A 50 6.17 -7.61 16.25
CA VAL A 50 7.14 -8.18 15.30
C VAL A 50 6.44 -9.14 14.34
N SER A 51 5.57 -10.01 14.85
CA SER A 51 4.79 -10.96 14.05
C SER A 51 3.77 -10.27 13.15
N ARG A 52 3.08 -9.22 13.64
CA ARG A 52 2.15 -8.40 12.83
C ARG A 52 2.87 -7.66 11.70
N VAL A 53 4.04 -7.08 11.97
CA VAL A 53 4.86 -6.42 10.93
C VAL A 53 5.42 -7.43 9.94
N ARG A 54 5.85 -8.61 10.40
CA ARG A 54 6.24 -9.73 9.55
C ARG A 54 5.08 -10.17 8.65
N ALA A 55 3.91 -10.47 9.22
CA ALA A 55 2.71 -10.87 8.47
C ALA A 55 2.27 -9.78 7.49
N ARG A 56 2.34 -8.48 7.83
CA ARG A 56 2.06 -7.39 6.88
C ARG A 56 3.15 -7.21 5.82
N ALA A 57 4.38 -7.62 6.07
CA ALA A 57 5.46 -7.66 5.07
C ALA A 57 5.36 -8.90 4.18
N GLU A 58 4.95 -10.06 4.71
CA GLU A 58 4.68 -11.29 3.95
C GLU A 58 3.41 -11.17 3.13
N ALA A 59 2.34 -10.60 3.68
CA ALA A 59 1.16 -10.20 2.92
C ALA A 59 1.58 -9.24 1.80
N ARG A 60 2.32 -8.15 2.06
CA ARG A 60 2.79 -7.25 0.98
C ARG A 60 3.71 -7.93 -0.01
N ARG A 61 4.59 -8.85 0.38
CA ARG A 61 5.41 -9.65 -0.55
C ARG A 61 4.57 -10.62 -1.36
N GLY A 62 3.53 -11.20 -0.78
CA GLY A 62 2.51 -11.99 -1.48
C GLY A 62 1.75 -11.13 -2.48
N HIS A 63 1.24 -9.97 -2.08
CA HIS A 63 0.55 -9.02 -2.95
C HIS A 63 1.49 -8.38 -3.99
N GLN A 64 2.80 -8.30 -3.74
CA GLN A 64 3.82 -7.85 -4.71
C GLN A 64 4.27 -8.97 -5.65
N ALA A 65 4.31 -10.23 -5.19
CA ALA A 65 4.56 -11.38 -6.07
C ALA A 65 3.34 -11.68 -6.94
N VAL A 66 2.13 -11.55 -6.37
CA VAL A 66 0.87 -11.48 -7.10
C VAL A 66 0.97 -10.29 -8.05
N ALA A 67 1.16 -9.05 -7.62
CA ALA A 67 1.40 -7.90 -8.51
C ALA A 67 2.75 -7.92 -9.27
N VAL A 68 3.38 -9.09 -9.49
CA VAL A 68 4.41 -9.36 -10.51
C VAL A 68 4.04 -10.59 -11.40
N GLY A 69 2.75 -11.00 -11.41
CA GLY A 69 2.15 -12.20 -12.07
C GLY A 69 1.56 -12.11 -13.50
N ALA A 70 0.24 -11.96 -13.66
CA ALA A 70 -0.48 -12.19 -14.93
C ALA A 70 -0.19 -11.16 -16.05
N LEU A 71 -0.50 -9.87 -15.84
CA LEU A 71 -0.11 -8.74 -16.73
C LEU A 71 1.41 -8.41 -16.62
N ARG A 72 2.23 -9.44 -16.39
CA ARG A 72 3.29 -9.49 -15.37
C ARG A 72 2.87 -8.92 -14.00
N PHE A 73 1.56 -8.90 -13.66
CA PHE A 73 0.87 -8.51 -12.41
C PHE A 73 -0.44 -9.33 -12.26
N GLY A 74 -0.54 -10.24 -11.30
CA GLY A 74 -1.62 -11.23 -11.07
C GLY A 74 -2.83 -10.69 -10.32
N ASP A 75 -3.74 -11.61 -9.97
CA ASP A 75 -5.17 -11.37 -9.71
C ASP A 75 -5.52 -10.05 -8.97
N PRO A 76 -6.53 -9.31 -9.47
CA PRO A 76 -6.83 -7.96 -9.04
C PRO A 76 -7.21 -7.91 -7.54
N VAL A 77 -6.59 -6.96 -6.84
CA VAL A 77 -6.82 -6.72 -5.40
C VAL A 77 -8.00 -5.77 -5.18
N LEU A 78 -8.36 -4.97 -6.19
CA LEU A 78 -9.39 -3.95 -6.19
C LEU A 78 -9.98 -3.84 -7.60
N ASP A 79 -11.31 -3.97 -7.72
CA ASP A 79 -12.03 -3.54 -8.91
C ASP A 79 -12.17 -2.01 -8.89
N THR A 80 -11.91 -1.36 -10.04
CA THR A 80 -12.05 0.10 -10.18
C THR A 80 -12.72 0.45 -11.49
N GLU A 81 -13.67 1.37 -11.47
CA GLU A 81 -14.39 1.83 -12.67
C GLU A 81 -13.65 2.94 -13.44
N LEU A 82 -12.44 3.32 -13.00
CA LEU A 82 -11.72 4.48 -13.52
C LEU A 82 -11.16 4.26 -14.94
N CYS A 83 -10.53 3.11 -15.17
CA CYS A 83 -9.80 2.83 -16.40
C CYS A 83 -9.90 1.35 -16.77
N GLU A 84 -10.28 1.07 -18.01
CA GLU A 84 -10.26 -0.27 -18.59
C GLU A 84 -9.22 -0.30 -19.71
N ALA A 85 -8.14 -1.07 -19.52
CA ALA A 85 -7.06 -1.22 -20.49
C ALA A 85 -7.08 -2.63 -21.10
N GLY A 86 -7.57 -2.72 -22.33
CA GLY A 86 -7.50 -3.92 -23.17
C GLY A 86 -6.36 -3.86 -24.19
N PRO A 87 -6.12 -4.94 -24.96
CA PRO A 87 -5.02 -5.01 -25.93
C PRO A 87 -5.15 -4.03 -27.11
N GLU A 88 -6.38 -3.63 -27.46
CA GLU A 88 -6.67 -2.73 -28.60
C GLU A 88 -7.46 -1.47 -28.22
N ARG A 89 -7.93 -1.38 -26.96
CA ARG A 89 -8.86 -0.35 -26.48
C ARG A 89 -8.47 0.10 -25.08
N LEU A 90 -8.44 1.42 -24.87
CA LEU A 90 -8.29 2.05 -23.56
C LEU A 90 -9.52 2.92 -23.30
N THR A 91 -10.15 2.80 -22.14
CA THR A 91 -11.28 3.66 -21.77
C THR A 91 -11.17 4.26 -20.38
N TYR A 92 -11.72 5.46 -20.22
CA TYR A 92 -11.84 6.17 -18.96
C TYR A 92 -13.32 6.25 -18.57
N ARG A 93 -13.70 5.64 -17.44
CA ARG A 93 -15.10 5.43 -17.01
C ARG A 93 -16.02 4.98 -18.16
N GLY A 94 -15.58 3.99 -18.93
CA GLY A 94 -16.30 3.44 -20.08
C GLY A 94 -16.29 4.28 -21.36
N ARG A 95 -15.72 5.50 -21.36
CA ARG A 95 -15.55 6.31 -22.58
C ARG A 95 -14.24 6.00 -23.28
N ASP A 96 -14.30 5.76 -24.59
CA ASP A 96 -13.13 5.44 -25.40
C ASP A 96 -12.14 6.62 -25.47
N VAL A 97 -10.87 6.36 -25.16
CA VAL A 97 -9.81 7.38 -25.17
C VAL A 97 -9.55 7.91 -26.57
N VAL A 98 -9.65 7.06 -27.61
CA VAL A 98 -9.50 7.50 -29.00
C VAL A 98 -10.65 8.44 -29.36
N ALA A 99 -11.89 8.09 -29.03
CA ALA A 99 -13.04 8.96 -29.27
C ALA A 99 -12.97 10.29 -28.50
N LEU A 100 -12.42 10.30 -27.28
CA LEU A 100 -12.18 11.54 -26.52
C LEU A 100 -11.15 12.45 -27.23
N VAL A 101 -10.08 11.87 -27.80
CA VAL A 101 -9.06 12.60 -28.58
C VAL A 101 -9.63 13.10 -29.90
N GLU A 102 -10.37 12.27 -30.65
CA GLU A 102 -11.01 12.65 -31.91
C GLU A 102 -12.06 13.76 -31.73
N ALA A 103 -12.80 13.73 -30.61
CA ALA A 103 -13.71 14.81 -30.23
C ALA A 103 -13.00 16.10 -29.75
N GLY A 104 -11.66 16.12 -29.67
CA GLY A 104 -10.89 17.27 -29.21
C GLY A 104 -11.10 17.60 -27.73
N SER A 105 -11.37 16.61 -26.89
CA SER A 105 -11.66 16.81 -25.46
C SER A 105 -10.45 17.46 -24.76
N PRO A 106 -10.60 18.60 -24.06
CA PRO A 106 -9.50 19.22 -23.35
C PRO A 106 -9.06 18.37 -22.15
N PHE A 107 -7.81 18.54 -21.72
CA PHE A 107 -7.21 17.79 -20.61
C PHE A 107 -8.08 17.86 -19.35
N GLU A 108 -8.60 19.04 -19.04
CA GLU A 108 -9.40 19.33 -17.87
C GLU A 108 -10.73 18.55 -17.89
N ALA A 109 -11.40 18.42 -19.05
CA ALA A 109 -12.63 17.62 -19.16
C ALA A 109 -12.36 16.11 -18.99
N VAL A 110 -11.19 15.63 -19.40
CA VAL A 110 -10.76 14.24 -19.16
C VAL A 110 -10.39 14.02 -17.69
N ALA A 111 -9.78 15.03 -17.05
CA ALA A 111 -9.52 15.01 -15.62
C ALA A 111 -10.84 14.97 -14.81
N GLU A 112 -11.82 15.81 -15.15
CA GLU A 112 -13.14 15.83 -14.50
C GLU A 112 -13.87 14.49 -14.64
N LEU A 113 -13.85 13.90 -15.83
CA LEU A 113 -14.36 12.56 -16.10
C LEU A 113 -13.75 11.50 -15.17
N LEU A 114 -12.43 11.53 -14.96
CA LEU A 114 -11.77 10.57 -14.07
C LEU A 114 -12.12 10.83 -12.59
N TRP A 115 -12.10 12.09 -12.17
CA TRP A 115 -12.40 12.49 -10.78
C TRP A 115 -13.87 12.38 -10.38
N ASP A 116 -14.79 12.15 -11.32
CA ASP A 116 -16.25 12.28 -11.12
C ASP A 116 -16.63 13.69 -10.61
N ALA A 117 -15.94 14.68 -11.17
CA ALA A 117 -16.09 16.08 -10.80
C ALA A 117 -17.26 16.74 -11.54
N PRO A 118 -17.80 17.85 -11.01
CA PRO A 118 -18.64 18.75 -11.79
C PRO A 118 -17.90 19.22 -13.04
N ALA A 119 -18.64 19.47 -14.12
CA ALA A 119 -18.08 20.02 -15.35
C ALA A 119 -17.50 21.44 -15.15
N LEU A 120 -16.45 21.75 -15.92
CA LEU A 120 -15.74 23.03 -15.95
C LEU A 120 -16.68 24.24 -15.82
N GLY A 121 -16.52 24.98 -14.73
CA GLY A 121 -17.28 26.20 -14.41
C GLY A 121 -18.37 26.03 -13.36
N ALA A 122 -18.71 24.80 -12.96
CA ALA A 122 -19.47 24.59 -11.73
C ALA A 122 -18.54 24.72 -10.50
N PRO A 123 -19.00 25.34 -9.39
CA PRO A 123 -18.19 25.46 -8.18
C PRO A 123 -17.91 24.08 -7.57
N TRP A 124 -16.64 23.80 -7.25
CA TRP A 124 -16.22 22.52 -6.68
C TRP A 124 -16.92 22.25 -5.34
N PRO A 125 -17.68 21.15 -5.18
CA PRO A 125 -18.49 20.90 -4.00
C PRO A 125 -17.68 20.18 -2.93
N TRP A 126 -16.84 20.92 -2.21
CA TRP A 126 -16.32 20.46 -0.92
C TRP A 126 -16.28 21.63 0.09
N PRO A 127 -16.62 21.41 1.37
CA PRO A 127 -16.52 22.41 2.43
C PRO A 127 -15.07 22.74 2.83
#